data_AF-A0A0F2P1D1-F1
#
_entry.id   AF-A0A0F2P1D1-F1
#
_cell.length_a   1.000
_cell.length_b   1.000
_cell.length_c   1.000
_cell.angle_alpha   90.00
_cell.angle_beta   90.00
_cell.angle_gamma   90.00
#
_symmetry.space_group_name_H-M   'P 1'
#
loop_
_entity.id
_entity.type
_entity.pdbx_description
1 polymer ?
#
loop_
_entity_poly.entity_id
_entity_poly.type
_entity_poly.pdbx_seq_one_letter_code
_entity_poly.pdbx_strand_id
1 'polypeptide(L)'
;MMEQSDRIIHMLYEAAAEGEGWFEAACAIGDEVGAGPVHMLLSSLETGQEYVNLLARGNPGFAAEYLDHYAPTDFRVPRVLAHRPGTYIDEREYVTAEEARSSPLHQDFLPRQEIFNICGSNMSHDGCIGWFGLSTRGPNHEFDDRQRAFLGVLSAHLFRAMKLHRNRLDLIAARDLATQTLDLLNTAIVLLTGSRVVDANSAFTRLLEDRFFLLRTDALTCAYPNQAARLSQYLGRTGDGGNEDCLVLRHPASGATYLVQSRDLFSPLAGRRRPLAHQTVSILKLDLEEEPELEDVMAFCGGYDISSAEAMVVRAVLSSQHLGEFAESRGIRLDTAHKQLKSAMRKIGASSQKKIFQAFERYRLISRRAG
;
A
#
# COMPACT_ATOMS: atom_id res chain seq x y z
N MET A 1 -33.84 -5.86 -25.16
CA MET A 1 -33.74 -6.01 -23.69
C MET A 1 -32.56 -6.89 -23.28
N MET A 2 -32.36 -8.09 -23.86
CA MET A 2 -31.09 -8.84 -23.63
C MET A 2 -29.85 -7.98 -23.92
N GLU A 3 -29.82 -7.28 -25.06
CA GLU A 3 -28.70 -6.37 -25.40
C GLU A 3 -28.49 -5.23 -24.38
N GLN A 4 -29.57 -4.75 -23.77
CA GLN A 4 -29.52 -3.64 -22.82
C GLN A 4 -29.11 -4.12 -21.42
N SER A 5 -29.56 -5.31 -21.01
CA SER A 5 -29.07 -5.99 -19.82
C SER A 5 -27.59 -6.34 -19.92
N ASP A 6 -27.16 -6.87 -21.06
CA ASP A 6 -25.76 -7.18 -21.33
C ASP A 6 -24.91 -5.91 -21.28
N ARG A 7 -25.36 -4.82 -21.90
CA ARG A 7 -24.68 -3.52 -21.85
C ARG A 7 -24.44 -3.06 -20.41
N ILE A 8 -25.46 -3.08 -19.56
CA ILE A 8 -25.32 -2.64 -18.16
C ILE A 8 -24.35 -3.55 -17.40
N ILE A 9 -24.39 -4.87 -17.64
CA ILE A 9 -23.44 -5.81 -17.03
C ILE A 9 -22.00 -5.47 -17.45
N HIS A 10 -21.76 -5.14 -18.72
CA HIS A 10 -20.43 -4.69 -19.18
C HIS A 10 -20.01 -3.41 -18.47
N MET A 11 -20.90 -2.41 -18.35
CA MET A 11 -20.59 -1.16 -17.62
C MET A 11 -20.19 -1.43 -16.17
N LEU A 12 -20.82 -2.40 -15.48
CA LEU A 12 -20.46 -2.76 -14.11
C LEU A 12 -19.05 -3.36 -14.02
N TYR A 13 -18.68 -4.23 -14.96
CA TYR A 13 -17.36 -4.84 -14.97
C TYR A 13 -16.26 -3.87 -15.44
N GLU A 14 -16.56 -3.00 -16.41
CA GLU A 14 -15.70 -1.88 -16.79
C GLU A 14 -15.47 -0.96 -15.59
N ALA A 15 -16.52 -0.60 -14.86
CA ALA A 15 -16.39 0.24 -13.68
C ALA A 15 -15.55 -0.41 -12.57
N ALA A 16 -15.73 -1.72 -12.36
CA ALA A 16 -14.88 -2.46 -11.44
C ALA A 16 -13.41 -2.52 -11.88
N ALA A 17 -13.16 -2.63 -13.19
CA ALA A 17 -11.84 -2.75 -13.77
C ALA A 17 -11.11 -1.41 -13.90
N GLU A 18 -11.80 -0.30 -14.11
CA GLU A 18 -11.18 1.03 -14.29
C GLU A 18 -11.18 1.81 -12.98
N GLY A 19 -12.20 1.62 -12.15
CA GLY A 19 -12.43 2.35 -10.90
C GLY A 19 -13.28 3.61 -11.05
N GLU A 20 -13.83 3.84 -12.24
CA GLU A 20 -14.70 4.97 -12.57
C GLU A 20 -16.00 4.44 -13.24
N GLY A 21 -17.01 5.26 -13.52
CA GLY A 21 -18.20 4.80 -14.28
C GLY A 21 -19.34 4.18 -13.45
N TRP A 22 -19.18 4.04 -12.12
CA TRP A 22 -20.22 3.49 -11.24
C TRP A 22 -21.50 4.33 -11.23
N PHE A 23 -21.38 5.65 -11.32
CA PHE A 23 -22.53 6.57 -11.32
C PHE A 23 -23.35 6.44 -12.60
N GLU A 24 -22.69 6.33 -13.75
CA GLU A 24 -23.28 6.12 -15.06
C GLU A 24 -23.98 4.76 -15.12
N ALA A 25 -23.36 3.72 -14.56
CA ALA A 25 -24.00 2.41 -14.45
C ALA A 25 -25.24 2.44 -13.55
N ALA A 26 -25.17 3.11 -12.40
CA ALA A 26 -26.33 3.31 -11.52
C ALA A 26 -27.46 4.08 -12.21
N CYS A 27 -27.13 5.11 -13.00
CA CYS A 27 -28.08 5.82 -13.83
C CYS A 27 -28.71 4.90 -14.88
N ALA A 28 -27.92 4.12 -15.61
CA ALA A 28 -28.42 3.21 -16.65
C ALA A 28 -29.37 2.14 -16.09
N ILE A 29 -29.06 1.61 -14.90
CA ILE A 29 -29.94 0.69 -14.17
C ILE A 29 -31.28 1.36 -13.88
N GLY A 30 -31.23 2.59 -13.35
CA GLY A 30 -32.43 3.35 -13.03
C GLY A 30 -33.29 3.69 -14.26
N ASP A 31 -32.68 3.93 -15.41
CA ASP A 31 -33.42 4.13 -16.67
C ASP A 31 -34.08 2.84 -17.15
N GLU A 32 -33.39 1.71 -17.08
CA GLU A 32 -33.90 0.42 -17.58
C GLU A 32 -35.16 -0.05 -16.83
N VAL A 33 -35.20 0.15 -15.52
CA VAL A 33 -36.35 -0.26 -14.69
C VAL A 33 -37.29 0.89 -14.34
N GLY A 34 -37.02 2.10 -14.84
CA GLY A 34 -37.81 3.29 -14.49
C GLY A 34 -37.77 3.61 -12.98
N ALA A 35 -36.64 3.38 -12.31
CA ALA A 35 -36.43 3.68 -10.90
C ALA A 35 -36.30 5.20 -10.64
N GLY A 36 -36.53 5.56 -9.38
CA GLY A 36 -36.12 6.83 -8.79
C GLY A 36 -34.66 6.75 -8.30
N PRO A 37 -34.37 7.11 -7.05
CA PRO A 37 -33.02 7.02 -6.48
C PRO A 37 -32.42 5.60 -6.53
N VAL A 38 -31.12 5.51 -6.82
CA VAL A 38 -30.31 4.28 -6.85
C VAL A 38 -29.06 4.48 -5.99
N HIS A 39 -28.89 3.68 -4.95
CA HIS A 39 -27.78 3.71 -4.01
C HIS A 39 -26.88 2.50 -4.21
N MET A 40 -25.57 2.73 -4.30
CA MET A 40 -24.55 1.69 -4.23
C MET A 40 -23.54 2.04 -3.13
N LEU A 41 -23.33 1.10 -2.22
CA LEU A 41 -22.42 1.22 -1.09
C LEU A 41 -21.61 -0.06 -0.93
N LEU A 42 -20.31 0.10 -0.74
CA LEU A 42 -19.39 -0.90 -0.22
C LEU A 42 -18.30 -0.21 0.58
N SER A 43 -18.22 -0.51 1.87
CA SER A 43 -17.22 0.08 2.77
C SER A 43 -16.62 -0.97 3.72
N SER A 44 -15.33 -0.82 3.99
CA SER A 44 -14.59 -1.66 4.95
C SER A 44 -15.07 -1.39 6.38
N LEU A 45 -15.44 -2.45 7.11
CA LEU A 45 -15.78 -2.33 8.53
C LEU A 45 -14.56 -2.07 9.42
N GLU A 46 -13.37 -2.45 8.97
CA GLU A 46 -12.13 -2.30 9.73
C GLU A 46 -11.52 -0.90 9.58
N THR A 47 -11.47 -0.39 8.35
CA THR A 47 -10.76 0.86 8.03
C THR A 47 -11.69 2.04 7.73
N GLY A 48 -12.98 1.79 7.51
CA GLY A 48 -13.92 2.80 7.01
C GLY A 48 -13.70 3.20 5.56
N GLN A 49 -12.76 2.56 4.85
CA GLN A 49 -12.48 2.83 3.44
C GLN A 49 -13.73 2.54 2.60
N GLU A 50 -14.20 3.57 1.88
CA GLU A 50 -15.28 3.44 0.92
C GLU A 50 -14.70 2.99 -0.43
N TYR A 51 -15.16 1.83 -0.91
CA TYR A 51 -14.82 1.31 -2.23
C TYR A 51 -15.83 1.79 -3.28
N VAL A 52 -17.11 1.84 -2.90
CA VAL A 52 -18.19 2.43 -3.70
C VAL A 52 -19.11 3.15 -2.73
N ASN A 53 -19.43 4.42 -2.97
CA ASN A 53 -20.45 5.14 -2.21
C ASN A 53 -21.06 6.22 -3.11
N LEU A 54 -22.27 5.98 -3.60
CA LEU A 54 -22.97 6.92 -4.47
C LEU A 54 -24.48 6.80 -4.34
N LEU A 55 -25.17 7.92 -4.51
CA LEU A 55 -26.61 8.00 -4.67
C LEU A 55 -26.94 8.67 -6.00
N ALA A 56 -27.25 7.88 -7.02
CA ALA A 56 -27.72 8.38 -8.30
C ALA A 56 -29.20 8.75 -8.22
N ARG A 57 -29.61 9.81 -8.93
CA ARG A 57 -31.01 10.29 -9.01
C ARG A 57 -31.65 10.61 -7.65
N GLY A 58 -30.85 10.88 -6.63
CA GLY A 58 -31.31 11.22 -5.28
C GLY A 58 -30.73 12.53 -4.80
N ASN A 59 -31.13 12.92 -3.58
CA ASN A 59 -30.67 14.13 -2.93
C ASN A 59 -29.25 13.94 -2.35
N PRO A 60 -28.26 14.78 -2.72
CA PRO A 60 -26.91 14.72 -2.14
C PRO A 60 -26.88 14.89 -0.60
N GLY A 61 -27.86 15.60 -0.02
CA GLY A 61 -28.00 15.78 1.43
C GLY A 61 -28.55 14.57 2.20
N PHE A 62 -28.96 13.51 1.50
CA PHE A 62 -29.56 12.30 2.09
C PHE A 62 -28.68 11.67 3.17
N ALA A 63 -27.39 11.50 2.90
CA ALA A 63 -26.51 10.68 3.73
C ALA A 63 -26.30 11.27 5.14
N ALA A 64 -26.07 12.58 5.25
CA ALA A 64 -25.81 13.23 6.54
C ALA A 64 -27.02 13.15 7.47
N GLU A 65 -28.20 13.52 7.00
CA GLU A 65 -29.44 13.47 7.81
C GLU A 65 -29.79 12.02 8.19
N TYR A 66 -29.63 11.07 7.26
CA TYR A 66 -29.86 9.65 7.54
C TYR A 66 -28.94 9.13 8.64
N LEU A 67 -27.62 9.38 8.53
CA LEU A 67 -26.63 8.88 9.50
C LEU A 67 -26.83 9.48 10.90
N ASP A 68 -27.14 10.76 11.00
CA ASP A 68 -27.29 11.45 12.29
C ASP A 68 -28.60 11.10 13.01
N HIS A 69 -29.71 10.96 12.27
CA HIS A 69 -31.04 10.90 12.87
C HIS A 69 -31.76 9.56 12.73
N TYR A 70 -31.46 8.77 11.70
CA TYR A 70 -32.24 7.58 11.38
C TYR A 70 -31.45 6.26 11.47
N ALA A 71 -30.18 6.24 11.06
CA ALA A 71 -29.34 5.05 11.03
C ALA A 71 -29.27 4.30 12.38
N PRO A 72 -29.18 4.95 13.56
CA PRO A 72 -29.16 4.24 14.84
C PRO A 72 -30.42 3.44 15.16
N THR A 73 -31.54 3.77 14.53
CA THR A 73 -32.85 3.14 14.75
C THR A 73 -33.40 2.41 13.52
N ASP A 74 -32.64 2.36 12.43
CA ASP A 74 -33.05 1.69 11.20
C ASP A 74 -32.99 0.16 11.37
N PHE A 75 -34.12 -0.42 11.75
CA PHE A 75 -34.29 -1.85 11.96
C PHE A 75 -34.12 -2.69 10.68
N ARG A 76 -34.12 -2.06 9.49
CA ARG A 76 -33.98 -2.75 8.20
C ARG A 76 -32.56 -3.22 7.98
N VAL A 77 -31.56 -2.46 8.44
CA VAL A 77 -30.14 -2.77 8.24
C VAL A 77 -29.80 -4.21 8.66
N PRO A 78 -30.03 -4.65 9.91
CA PRO A 78 -29.72 -6.03 10.31
C PRO A 78 -30.54 -7.07 9.54
N ARG A 79 -31.75 -6.75 9.09
CA ARG A 79 -32.60 -7.66 8.32
C ARG A 79 -32.08 -7.84 6.90
N VAL A 80 -31.70 -6.76 6.22
CA VAL A 80 -31.03 -6.81 4.91
C VAL A 80 -29.74 -7.62 5.00
N LEU A 81 -28.92 -7.38 6.03
CA LEU A 81 -27.65 -8.10 6.22
C LEU A 81 -27.82 -9.61 6.45
N ALA A 82 -28.99 -10.04 6.95
CA ALA A 82 -29.30 -11.47 7.11
C ALA A 82 -29.59 -12.19 5.79
N HIS A 83 -29.86 -11.46 4.70
CA HIS A 83 -30.09 -12.05 3.39
C HIS A 83 -28.78 -12.42 2.70
N ARG A 84 -28.84 -13.44 1.85
CA ARG A 84 -27.71 -13.89 1.03
C ARG A 84 -27.19 -12.74 0.16
N PRO A 85 -25.88 -12.41 0.21
CA PRO A 85 -25.32 -11.36 -0.62
C PRO A 85 -25.50 -11.61 -2.12
N GLY A 86 -25.76 -10.55 -2.88
CA GLY A 86 -25.97 -10.57 -4.33
C GLY A 86 -27.32 -11.15 -4.78
N THR A 87 -28.24 -11.42 -3.86
CA THR A 87 -29.62 -11.83 -4.16
C THR A 87 -30.55 -10.62 -4.09
N TYR A 88 -31.39 -10.44 -5.12
CA TYR A 88 -32.46 -9.44 -5.11
C TYR A 88 -33.46 -9.71 -3.99
N ILE A 89 -33.85 -8.66 -3.27
CA ILE A 89 -34.83 -8.68 -2.20
C ILE A 89 -35.78 -7.49 -2.35
N ASP A 90 -37.07 -7.74 -2.20
CA ASP A 90 -38.08 -6.69 -2.05
C ASP A 90 -38.20 -6.32 -0.56
N GLU A 91 -38.33 -5.03 -0.24
CA GLU A 91 -38.44 -4.59 1.17
C GLU A 91 -39.62 -5.24 1.90
N ARG A 92 -40.70 -5.55 1.17
CA ARG A 92 -41.90 -6.20 1.72
C ARG A 92 -41.66 -7.62 2.22
N GLU A 93 -40.53 -8.24 1.88
CA GLU A 93 -40.14 -9.55 2.41
C GLU A 93 -39.63 -9.47 3.86
N TYR A 94 -39.16 -8.30 4.30
CA TYR A 94 -38.57 -8.12 5.64
C TYR A 94 -39.10 -6.90 6.42
N VAL A 95 -39.97 -6.09 5.82
CA VAL A 95 -40.71 -5.01 6.48
C VAL A 95 -42.20 -5.23 6.28
N THR A 96 -42.93 -5.38 7.38
CA THR A 96 -44.39 -5.49 7.33
C THR A 96 -45.06 -4.13 7.14
N ALA A 97 -46.29 -4.12 6.63
CA ALA A 97 -47.08 -2.88 6.49
C ALA A 97 -47.38 -2.18 7.83
N GLU A 98 -47.35 -2.91 8.95
CA GLU A 98 -47.51 -2.32 10.29
C GLU A 98 -46.22 -1.60 10.75
N GLU A 99 -45.07 -2.23 10.54
CA GLU A 99 -43.76 -1.61 10.81
C GLU A 99 -43.54 -0.37 9.95
N ALA A 100 -43.85 -0.43 8.65
CA ALA A 100 -43.74 0.72 7.76
C ALA A 100 -44.66 1.89 8.20
N ARG A 101 -45.86 1.60 8.70
CA ARG A 101 -46.80 2.64 9.20
C ARG A 101 -46.36 3.29 10.50
N SER A 102 -45.62 2.58 11.34
CA SER A 102 -45.16 3.07 12.65
C SER A 102 -43.75 3.67 12.63
N SER A 103 -43.00 3.46 11.55
CA SER A 103 -41.62 3.90 11.40
C SER A 103 -41.52 5.37 10.95
N PRO A 104 -40.88 6.26 11.72
CA PRO A 104 -40.61 7.64 11.28
C PRO A 104 -39.78 7.70 9.99
N LEU A 105 -38.89 6.73 9.79
CA LEU A 105 -38.10 6.60 8.57
C LEU A 105 -39.01 6.45 7.33
N HIS A 106 -40.03 5.59 7.39
CA HIS A 106 -40.94 5.35 6.27
C HIS A 106 -42.03 6.42 6.13
N GLN A 107 -42.48 7.02 7.24
CA GLN A 107 -43.56 8.00 7.22
C GLN A 107 -43.11 9.44 6.95
N ASP A 108 -41.85 9.78 7.24
CA ASP A 108 -41.32 11.14 7.09
C ASP A 108 -40.09 11.19 6.17
N PHE A 109 -39.00 10.52 6.55
CA PHE A 109 -37.73 10.71 5.87
C PHE A 109 -37.71 10.20 4.44
N LEU A 110 -38.02 8.92 4.20
CA LEU A 110 -37.97 8.32 2.86
C LEU A 110 -38.88 9.07 1.85
N PRO A 111 -40.14 9.42 2.19
CA PRO A 111 -40.99 10.23 1.30
C PRO A 111 -40.41 11.62 0.97
N ARG A 112 -39.79 12.32 1.94
CA ARG A 112 -39.12 13.62 1.69
C ARG A 112 -37.97 13.50 0.70
N GLN A 113 -37.36 12.32 0.60
CA GLN A 113 -36.26 12.02 -0.30
C GLN A 113 -36.72 11.38 -1.62
N GLU A 114 -38.03 11.34 -1.87
CA GLU A 114 -38.66 10.69 -3.03
C GLU A 114 -38.31 9.19 -3.16
N ILE A 115 -38.10 8.54 -2.01
CA ILE A 115 -37.82 7.10 -1.92
C ILE A 115 -39.12 6.41 -1.48
N PHE A 116 -39.67 5.59 -2.37
CA PHE A 116 -40.94 4.90 -2.16
C PHE A 116 -40.74 3.39 -2.00
N ASN A 117 -41.25 2.57 -2.91
CA ASN A 117 -41.16 1.12 -2.80
C ASN A 117 -39.70 0.69 -3.05
N ILE A 118 -39.00 0.29 -1.99
CA ILE A 118 -37.57 -0.05 -2.01
C ILE A 118 -37.39 -1.53 -2.36
N CYS A 119 -36.42 -1.79 -3.22
CA CYS A 119 -35.85 -3.12 -3.41
C CYS A 119 -34.34 -3.02 -3.60
N GLY A 120 -33.65 -4.14 -3.49
CA GLY A 120 -32.20 -4.10 -3.53
C GLY A 120 -31.55 -5.43 -3.27
N SER A 121 -30.33 -5.39 -2.75
CA SER A 121 -29.56 -6.57 -2.39
C SER A 121 -28.48 -6.21 -1.37
N ASN A 122 -28.28 -7.11 -0.42
CA ASN A 122 -27.11 -7.09 0.45
C ASN A 122 -25.84 -7.28 -0.40
N MET A 123 -24.88 -6.37 -0.27
CA MET A 123 -23.59 -6.46 -0.97
C MET A 123 -22.41 -6.73 -0.02
N SER A 124 -22.69 -7.06 1.25
CA SER A 124 -21.67 -7.31 2.26
C SER A 124 -20.89 -8.58 1.97
N HIS A 125 -19.56 -8.49 2.05
CA HIS A 125 -18.65 -9.61 1.85
C HIS A 125 -17.26 -9.29 2.42
N ASP A 126 -16.52 -10.32 2.81
CA ASP A 126 -15.08 -10.25 3.10
C ASP A 126 -14.66 -9.11 4.06
N GLY A 127 -15.46 -8.83 5.10
CA GLY A 127 -15.20 -7.76 6.08
C GLY A 127 -15.74 -6.37 5.70
N CYS A 128 -16.48 -6.27 4.59
CA CYS A 128 -17.16 -5.05 4.16
C CYS A 128 -18.66 -5.11 4.43
N ILE A 129 -19.24 -3.95 4.73
CA ILE A 129 -20.68 -3.71 4.67
C ILE A 129 -21.03 -3.14 3.30
N GLY A 130 -22.10 -3.63 2.69
CA GLY A 130 -22.51 -3.14 1.37
C GLY A 130 -24.00 -3.25 1.11
N TRP A 131 -24.48 -2.34 0.26
CA TRP A 131 -25.88 -2.22 -0.14
C TRP A 131 -25.99 -1.81 -1.60
N PHE A 132 -26.86 -2.47 -2.34
CA PHE A 132 -27.41 -1.96 -3.59
C PHE A 132 -28.90 -1.79 -3.38
N GLY A 133 -29.42 -0.58 -3.55
CA GLY A 133 -30.84 -0.32 -3.40
C GLY A 133 -31.33 0.65 -4.45
N LEU A 134 -32.61 0.49 -4.80
CA LEU A 134 -33.31 1.43 -5.64
C LEU A 134 -34.76 1.51 -5.19
N SER A 135 -35.43 2.58 -5.58
CA SER A 135 -36.85 2.76 -5.29
C SER A 135 -37.64 3.12 -6.53
N THR A 136 -38.95 2.94 -6.45
CA THR A 136 -39.86 3.39 -7.50
C THR A 136 -39.95 4.92 -7.52
N ARG A 137 -40.33 5.51 -8.66
CA ARG A 137 -40.46 6.98 -8.81
C ARG A 137 -41.66 7.59 -8.08
N GLY A 138 -42.53 6.77 -7.52
CA GLY A 138 -43.76 7.22 -6.90
C GLY A 138 -44.39 6.12 -6.04
N PRO A 139 -45.25 6.50 -5.07
CA PRO A 139 -45.81 5.57 -4.09
C PRO A 139 -46.73 4.52 -4.71
N ASN A 140 -47.34 4.82 -5.86
CA ASN A 140 -48.24 3.92 -6.57
C ASN A 140 -47.56 3.15 -7.71
N HIS A 141 -46.26 3.34 -7.90
CA HIS A 141 -45.49 2.61 -8.91
C HIS A 141 -44.96 1.30 -8.31
N GLU A 142 -44.97 0.26 -9.12
CA GLU A 142 -44.47 -1.07 -8.78
C GLU A 142 -43.52 -1.54 -9.88
N PHE A 143 -42.50 -2.30 -9.50
CA PHE A 143 -41.73 -3.05 -10.48
C PHE A 143 -42.57 -4.22 -10.98
N ASP A 144 -42.56 -4.52 -12.28
CA ASP A 144 -43.19 -5.71 -12.82
C ASP A 144 -42.30 -6.96 -12.67
N ASP A 145 -42.82 -8.14 -13.02
CA ASP A 145 -42.06 -9.39 -12.92
C ASP A 145 -40.79 -9.41 -13.78
N ARG A 146 -40.81 -8.68 -14.89
CA ARG A 146 -39.70 -8.60 -15.83
C ARG A 146 -38.58 -7.74 -15.27
N GLN A 147 -38.92 -6.60 -14.68
CA GLN A 147 -37.99 -5.72 -13.97
C GLN A 147 -37.39 -6.42 -12.76
N ARG A 148 -38.21 -7.12 -11.95
CA ARG A 148 -37.74 -7.94 -10.83
C ARG A 148 -36.75 -9.02 -11.28
N ALA A 149 -37.07 -9.75 -12.35
CA ALA A 149 -36.18 -10.77 -12.90
C ALA A 149 -34.84 -10.18 -13.38
N PHE A 150 -34.89 -9.01 -14.04
CA PHE A 150 -33.69 -8.29 -14.44
C PHE A 150 -32.83 -7.87 -13.24
N LEU A 151 -33.43 -7.27 -12.21
CA LEU A 151 -32.74 -6.88 -10.99
C LEU A 151 -32.16 -8.08 -10.24
N GLY A 152 -32.81 -9.24 -10.29
CA GLY A 152 -32.30 -10.51 -9.79
C GLY A 152 -30.98 -10.92 -10.45
N VAL A 153 -30.94 -10.92 -11.78
CA VAL A 153 -29.71 -11.22 -12.55
C VAL A 153 -28.64 -10.17 -12.28
N LEU A 154 -29.02 -8.90 -12.32
CA LEU A 154 -28.11 -7.77 -12.15
C LEU A 154 -27.46 -7.76 -10.76
N SER A 155 -28.21 -8.05 -9.69
CA SER A 155 -27.70 -8.07 -8.32
C SER A 155 -26.52 -9.04 -8.16
N ALA A 156 -26.60 -10.21 -8.80
CA ALA A 156 -25.52 -11.19 -8.78
C ALA A 156 -24.26 -10.71 -9.52
N HIS A 157 -24.44 -9.99 -10.63
CA HIS A 157 -23.32 -9.41 -11.38
C HIS A 157 -22.69 -8.22 -10.66
N LEU A 158 -23.51 -7.33 -10.10
CA LEU A 158 -23.07 -6.19 -9.32
C LEU A 158 -22.26 -6.62 -8.09
N PHE A 159 -22.73 -7.64 -7.36
CA PHE A 159 -22.00 -8.22 -6.24
C PHE A 159 -20.60 -8.72 -6.66
N ARG A 160 -20.50 -9.42 -7.80
CA ARG A 160 -19.21 -9.90 -8.33
C ARG A 160 -18.31 -8.75 -8.77
N ALA A 161 -18.86 -7.73 -9.42
CA ALA A 161 -18.12 -6.56 -9.87
C ALA A 161 -17.57 -5.77 -8.68
N MET A 162 -18.38 -5.52 -7.65
CA MET A 162 -17.96 -4.88 -6.39
C MET A 162 -16.85 -5.67 -5.69
N LYS A 163 -16.94 -7.01 -5.64
CA LYS A 163 -15.89 -7.86 -5.08
C LYS A 163 -14.58 -7.78 -5.87
N LEU A 164 -14.66 -7.75 -7.21
CA LEU A 164 -13.49 -7.58 -8.07
C LEU A 164 -12.83 -6.21 -7.85
N HIS A 165 -13.65 -5.16 -7.79
CA HIS A 165 -13.20 -3.79 -7.59
C HIS A 165 -12.46 -3.62 -6.25
N ARG A 166 -13.07 -4.10 -5.16
CA ARG A 166 -12.42 -4.14 -3.84
C ARG A 166 -11.08 -4.85 -3.89
N ASN A 167 -11.05 -6.09 -4.38
CA ASN A 167 -9.81 -6.88 -4.42
C ASN A 167 -8.72 -6.17 -5.23
N ARG A 168 -9.08 -5.49 -6.33
CA ARG A 168 -8.15 -4.67 -7.10
C ARG A 168 -7.59 -3.51 -6.27
N LEU A 169 -8.45 -2.76 -5.60
CA LEU A 169 -8.02 -1.63 -4.77
C LEU A 169 -7.13 -2.08 -3.60
N ASP A 170 -7.48 -3.18 -2.94
CA ASP A 170 -6.67 -3.75 -1.86
C ASP A 170 -5.29 -4.21 -2.36
N LEU A 171 -5.21 -4.80 -3.57
CA LEU A 171 -3.94 -5.18 -4.19
C LEU A 171 -3.08 -3.95 -4.56
N ILE A 172 -3.69 -2.88 -5.05
CA ILE A 172 -2.99 -1.62 -5.35
C ILE A 172 -2.44 -1.03 -4.04
N ALA A 173 -3.26 -0.92 -2.99
CA ALA A 173 -2.84 -0.42 -1.69
C ALA A 173 -1.72 -1.28 -1.07
N ALA A 174 -1.83 -2.60 -1.14
CA ALA A 174 -0.80 -3.51 -0.65
C ALA A 174 0.53 -3.36 -1.40
N ARG A 175 0.49 -3.18 -2.73
CA ARG A 175 1.68 -2.89 -3.55
C ARG A 175 2.32 -1.57 -3.14
N ASP A 176 1.50 -0.53 -2.96
CA ASP A 176 2.01 0.80 -2.62
C ASP A 176 2.64 0.81 -1.22
N LEU A 177 2.02 0.14 -0.24
CA LEU A 177 2.58 -0.06 1.10
C LEU A 177 3.88 -0.88 1.07
N ALA A 178 3.94 -1.94 0.25
CA ALA A 178 5.17 -2.72 0.08
C ALA A 178 6.30 -1.86 -0.50
N THR A 179 5.99 -1.01 -1.49
CA THR A 179 6.95 -0.08 -2.11
C THR A 179 7.46 0.94 -1.10
N GLN A 180 6.55 1.59 -0.35
CA GLN A 180 6.91 2.52 0.72
C GLN A 180 7.75 1.86 1.81
N THR A 181 7.48 0.59 2.12
CA THR A 181 8.29 -0.18 3.08
C THR A 181 9.70 -0.43 2.56
N LEU A 182 9.87 -0.71 1.26
CA LEU A 182 11.18 -0.85 0.63
C LEU A 182 11.95 0.47 0.57
N ASP A 183 11.25 1.61 0.51
CA ASP A 183 11.85 2.95 0.57
C ASP A 183 12.42 3.31 1.95
N LEU A 184 11.98 2.62 3.01
CA LEU A 184 12.61 2.75 4.34
C LEU A 184 14.00 2.11 4.39
N LEU A 185 14.37 1.27 3.42
CA LEU A 185 15.67 0.62 3.36
C LEU A 185 16.68 1.52 2.66
N ASN A 186 17.86 1.71 3.27
CA ASN A 186 18.98 2.41 2.65
C ASN A 186 19.79 1.52 1.68
N THR A 187 19.21 0.41 1.23
CA THR A 187 19.79 -0.48 0.22
C THR A 187 19.01 -0.30 -1.07
N ALA A 188 19.71 -0.07 -2.18
CA ALA A 188 19.07 -0.01 -3.49
C ALA A 188 18.57 -1.40 -3.86
N ILE A 189 17.27 -1.52 -4.10
CA ILE A 189 16.61 -2.78 -4.48
C ILE A 189 15.96 -2.58 -5.83
N VAL A 190 16.23 -3.51 -6.74
CA VAL A 190 15.77 -3.49 -8.13
C VAL A 190 15.15 -4.82 -8.47
N LEU A 191 13.97 -4.79 -9.08
CA LEU A 191 13.33 -5.94 -9.69
C LEU A 191 13.66 -5.96 -11.17
N LEU A 192 14.27 -7.04 -11.64
CA LEU A 192 14.63 -7.24 -13.05
C LEU A 192 13.80 -8.35 -13.68
N THR A 193 13.49 -8.23 -14.97
CA THR A 193 13.09 -9.33 -15.85
C THR A 193 14.14 -9.49 -16.94
N GLY A 194 14.94 -10.55 -16.85
CA GLY A 194 16.21 -10.62 -17.57
C GLY A 194 17.15 -9.49 -17.13
N SER A 195 17.58 -8.63 -18.06
CA SER A 195 18.39 -7.43 -17.74
C SER A 195 17.57 -6.15 -17.53
N ARG A 196 16.25 -6.19 -17.82
CA ARG A 196 15.37 -5.02 -17.81
C ARG A 196 14.83 -4.75 -16.41
N VAL A 197 14.92 -3.50 -15.95
CA VAL A 197 14.28 -3.04 -14.72
C VAL A 197 12.78 -3.00 -14.90
N VAL A 198 12.07 -3.71 -14.02
CA VAL A 198 10.62 -3.72 -13.91
C VAL A 198 10.17 -2.73 -12.85
N ASP A 199 10.87 -2.69 -11.72
CA ASP A 199 10.55 -1.84 -10.58
C ASP A 199 11.80 -1.60 -9.72
N ALA A 200 11.82 -0.53 -8.92
CA ALA A 200 12.93 -0.23 -8.02
C ALA A 200 12.51 0.73 -6.89
N ASN A 201 13.20 0.64 -5.75
CA ASN A 201 12.99 1.60 -4.66
C ASN A 201 13.73 2.94 -4.89
N SER A 202 13.36 3.95 -4.14
CA SER A 202 13.96 5.29 -4.15
C SER A 202 15.47 5.29 -3.88
N ALA A 203 15.98 4.36 -3.08
CA ALA A 203 17.42 4.20 -2.85
C ALA A 203 18.17 3.84 -4.15
N PHE A 204 17.57 3.05 -5.04
CA PHE A 204 18.15 2.78 -6.36
C PHE A 204 18.13 4.03 -7.25
N THR A 205 17.05 4.81 -7.23
CA THR A 205 16.98 6.06 -7.99
C THR A 205 18.08 7.03 -7.57
N ARG A 206 18.31 7.21 -6.26
CA ARG A 206 19.43 8.01 -5.72
C ARG A 206 20.79 7.45 -6.12
N LEU A 207 20.94 6.11 -6.12
CA LEU A 207 22.18 5.46 -6.56
C LEU A 207 22.54 5.79 -8.03
N LEU A 208 21.56 6.05 -8.89
CA LEU A 208 21.82 6.44 -10.29
C LEU A 208 22.40 7.85 -10.42
N GLU A 209 22.22 8.71 -9.41
CA GLU A 209 22.75 10.08 -9.38
C GLU A 209 24.28 10.09 -9.29
N ASP A 210 24.89 9.07 -8.68
CA ASP A 210 26.34 8.83 -8.67
C ASP A 210 26.91 8.57 -10.08
N ARG A 211 26.06 8.37 -11.09
CA ARG A 211 26.41 8.11 -12.51
C ARG A 211 27.30 6.88 -12.74
N PHE A 212 27.52 6.05 -11.72
CA PHE A 212 28.23 4.78 -11.84
C PHE A 212 27.33 3.69 -12.42
N PHE A 213 26.15 3.51 -11.82
CA PHE A 213 25.08 2.68 -12.38
C PHE A 213 24.24 3.53 -13.33
N LEU A 214 23.78 2.90 -14.41
CA LEU A 214 23.02 3.55 -15.47
C LEU A 214 21.90 2.64 -15.93
N LEU A 215 20.83 3.25 -16.44
CA LEU A 215 19.79 2.57 -17.21
C LEU A 215 19.99 2.87 -18.70
N ARG A 216 20.16 1.83 -19.51
CA ARG A 216 20.19 1.93 -20.98
C ARG A 216 19.03 1.14 -21.54
N THR A 217 17.99 1.83 -22.04
CA THR A 217 16.76 1.18 -22.54
C THR A 217 16.17 0.25 -21.47
N ASP A 218 15.97 0.79 -20.26
CA ASP A 218 15.56 0.07 -19.05
C ASP A 218 16.52 -1.03 -18.56
N ALA A 219 17.64 -1.30 -19.23
CA ALA A 219 18.60 -2.32 -18.78
C ALA A 219 19.61 -1.74 -17.78
N LEU A 220 19.80 -2.44 -16.66
CA LEU A 220 20.79 -2.07 -15.65
C LEU A 220 22.22 -2.31 -16.16
N THR A 221 23.05 -1.28 -16.12
CA THR A 221 24.46 -1.35 -16.53
C THR A 221 25.34 -0.41 -15.70
N CYS A 222 26.63 -0.37 -15.99
CA CYS A 222 27.58 0.56 -15.38
C CYS A 222 28.22 1.47 -16.43
N ALA A 223 28.71 2.64 -16.00
CA ALA A 223 29.42 3.60 -16.86
C ALA A 223 30.74 3.03 -17.44
N TYR A 224 31.41 2.13 -16.72
CA TYR A 224 32.70 1.59 -17.10
C TYR A 224 32.55 0.22 -17.79
N PRO A 225 33.05 0.04 -19.03
CA PRO A 225 32.81 -1.17 -19.82
C PRO A 225 33.20 -2.49 -19.12
N ASN A 226 34.35 -2.52 -18.44
CA ASN A 226 34.81 -3.72 -17.74
C ASN A 226 33.88 -4.10 -16.57
N GLN A 227 33.38 -3.10 -15.82
CA GLN A 227 32.42 -3.33 -14.73
C GLN A 227 31.05 -3.73 -15.28
N ALA A 228 30.62 -3.10 -16.38
CA ALA A 228 29.36 -3.42 -17.05
C ALA A 228 29.34 -4.87 -17.57
N ALA A 229 30.44 -5.35 -18.16
CA ALA A 229 30.57 -6.74 -18.60
C ALA A 229 30.50 -7.72 -17.41
N ARG A 230 31.17 -7.41 -16.30
CA ARG A 230 31.11 -8.21 -15.06
C ARG A 230 29.69 -8.24 -14.49
N LEU A 231 29.00 -7.11 -14.46
CA LEU A 231 27.61 -7.02 -14.00
C LEU A 231 26.67 -7.83 -14.89
N SER A 232 26.77 -7.66 -16.21
CA SER A 232 25.95 -8.42 -17.17
C SER A 232 26.19 -9.92 -17.07
N GLN A 233 27.44 -10.35 -16.90
CA GLN A 233 27.77 -11.77 -16.72
C GLN A 233 27.21 -12.31 -15.39
N TYR A 234 27.26 -11.51 -14.32
CA TYR A 234 26.74 -11.90 -13.01
C TYR A 234 25.21 -12.04 -13.03
N LEU A 235 24.50 -11.06 -13.59
CA LEU A 235 23.04 -11.09 -13.70
C LEU A 235 22.55 -12.19 -14.66
N GLY A 236 23.34 -12.55 -15.67
CA GLY A 236 23.00 -13.61 -16.64
C GLY A 236 23.11 -15.05 -16.12
N ARG A 237 23.52 -15.28 -14.86
CA ARG A 237 23.69 -16.63 -14.26
C ARG A 237 22.41 -17.23 -13.66
N THR A 238 21.24 -16.65 -13.92
CA THR A 238 19.94 -17.08 -13.39
C THR A 238 19.60 -18.53 -13.76
N GLY A 239 19.10 -19.33 -12.78
CA GLY A 239 18.51 -20.65 -13.05
C GLY A 239 19.28 -21.89 -12.58
N ASP A 240 20.59 -21.81 -12.34
CA ASP A 240 21.41 -22.97 -11.93
C ASP A 240 21.64 -23.03 -10.42
N GLY A 241 20.56 -23.21 -9.63
CA GLY A 241 20.59 -23.83 -8.28
C GLY A 241 21.58 -23.32 -7.22
N GLY A 242 22.31 -22.22 -7.45
CA GLY A 242 23.43 -21.81 -6.64
C GLY A 242 24.22 -20.71 -7.32
N ASN A 243 24.00 -19.48 -6.87
CA ASN A 243 25.12 -18.71 -6.36
C ASN A 243 24.63 -17.54 -5.51
N GLU A 244 24.76 -17.72 -4.19
CA GLU A 244 24.65 -16.66 -3.19
C GLU A 244 25.86 -15.70 -3.21
N ASP A 245 26.71 -15.80 -4.24
CA ASP A 245 27.91 -15.01 -4.42
C ASP A 245 27.56 -13.54 -4.63
N CYS A 246 28.27 -12.66 -3.94
CA CYS A 246 28.18 -11.23 -4.15
C CYS A 246 29.17 -10.77 -5.23
N LEU A 247 28.75 -9.86 -6.10
CA LEU A 247 29.64 -9.18 -7.03
C LEU A 247 30.14 -7.88 -6.41
N VAL A 248 31.45 -7.68 -6.39
CA VAL A 248 32.07 -6.41 -5.98
C VAL A 248 32.42 -5.59 -7.21
N LEU A 249 31.82 -4.40 -7.29
CA LEU A 249 32.11 -3.35 -8.26
C LEU A 249 32.83 -2.20 -7.55
N ARG A 250 33.66 -1.47 -8.28
CA ARG A 250 34.43 -0.33 -7.77
C ARG A 250 34.32 0.83 -8.73
N HIS A 251 34.02 2.01 -8.22
CA HIS A 251 34.03 3.25 -8.96
C HIS A 251 35.48 3.71 -9.13
N PRO A 252 36.06 3.71 -10.34
CA PRO A 252 37.46 4.10 -10.53
C PRO A 252 37.74 5.56 -10.17
N ALA A 253 36.82 6.48 -10.45
CA ALA A 253 37.02 7.90 -10.13
C ALA A 253 36.84 8.26 -8.64
N SER A 254 35.80 7.75 -7.96
CA SER A 254 35.53 8.09 -6.55
C SER A 254 36.12 7.13 -5.54
N GLY A 255 36.63 5.96 -5.96
CA GLY A 255 37.09 4.90 -5.05
C GLY A 255 35.98 4.10 -4.37
N ALA A 256 34.71 4.52 -4.51
CA ALA A 256 33.56 3.86 -3.90
C ALA A 256 33.48 2.38 -4.30
N THR A 257 33.15 1.52 -3.34
CA THR A 257 32.94 0.09 -3.59
C THR A 257 31.46 -0.24 -3.45
N TYR A 258 30.92 -1.01 -4.39
CA TYR A 258 29.53 -1.45 -4.37
C TYR A 258 29.48 -2.98 -4.28
N LEU A 259 28.66 -3.48 -3.36
CA LEU A 259 28.31 -4.87 -3.24
C LEU A 259 26.97 -5.10 -3.93
N VAL A 260 26.96 -6.00 -4.92
CA VAL A 260 25.77 -6.37 -5.66
C VAL A 260 25.43 -7.82 -5.32
N GLN A 261 24.21 -8.06 -4.84
CA GLN A 261 23.67 -9.40 -4.64
C GLN A 261 22.43 -9.58 -5.49
N SER A 262 22.30 -10.76 -6.10
CA SER A 262 21.17 -11.10 -6.94
C SER A 262 20.46 -12.36 -6.43
N ARG A 263 19.14 -12.37 -6.45
CA ARG A 263 18.32 -13.53 -6.02
C ARG A 263 17.13 -13.72 -6.94
N ASP A 264 16.91 -14.98 -7.34
CA ASP A 264 15.75 -15.33 -8.17
C ASP A 264 14.48 -15.34 -7.31
N LEU A 265 13.40 -14.71 -7.81
CA LEU A 265 12.10 -14.75 -7.16
C LEU A 265 11.25 -15.89 -7.72
N PHE A 266 10.44 -16.50 -6.85
CA PHE A 266 9.55 -17.60 -7.22
C PHE A 266 8.11 -17.27 -6.83
N SER A 267 7.16 -17.51 -7.73
CA SER A 267 5.74 -17.34 -7.40
C SER A 267 5.25 -18.53 -6.60
N PRO A 268 4.56 -18.32 -5.46
CA PRO A 268 3.90 -19.39 -4.74
C PRO A 268 2.57 -19.85 -5.40
N LEU A 269 2.05 -19.11 -6.39
CA LEU A 269 0.69 -19.27 -6.92
C LEU A 269 0.47 -20.49 -7.83
N ALA A 270 1.53 -21.21 -8.20
CA ALA A 270 1.40 -22.49 -8.88
C ALA A 270 2.05 -23.55 -7.99
N GLY A 271 1.38 -24.66 -7.70
CA GLY A 271 1.94 -25.85 -7.04
C GLY A 271 3.12 -26.52 -7.77
N ARG A 272 3.80 -25.77 -8.65
CA ARG A 272 5.08 -26.03 -9.29
C ARG A 272 5.89 -24.74 -9.15
N ARG A 273 7.08 -24.82 -8.57
CA ARG A 273 8.10 -23.75 -8.64
C ARG A 273 8.39 -23.46 -10.11
N ARG A 274 7.62 -22.58 -10.74
CA ARG A 274 8.03 -21.95 -11.99
C ARG A 274 8.94 -20.80 -11.59
N PRO A 275 10.18 -20.74 -12.11
CA PRO A 275 10.94 -19.52 -11.99
C PRO A 275 10.06 -18.41 -12.57
N LEU A 276 9.70 -17.44 -11.75
CA LEU A 276 9.33 -16.16 -12.34
C LEU A 276 10.60 -15.74 -13.07
N ALA A 277 10.49 -15.24 -14.31
CA ALA A 277 11.64 -14.67 -15.01
C ALA A 277 12.13 -13.36 -14.34
N HIS A 278 11.91 -13.22 -13.03
CA HIS A 278 12.14 -12.05 -12.22
C HIS A 278 13.25 -12.32 -11.22
N GLN A 279 14.16 -11.36 -11.09
CA GLN A 279 15.29 -11.41 -10.20
C GLN A 279 15.33 -10.13 -9.36
N THR A 280 15.61 -10.24 -8.07
CA THR A 280 15.86 -9.09 -7.22
C THR A 280 17.35 -8.85 -7.11
N VAL A 281 17.77 -7.62 -7.40
CA VAL A 281 19.15 -7.16 -7.24
C VAL A 281 19.19 -6.15 -6.10
N SER A 282 20.01 -6.43 -5.09
CA SER A 282 20.33 -5.52 -4.00
C SER A 282 21.71 -4.93 -4.22
N ILE A 283 21.83 -3.61 -4.14
CA ILE A 283 23.09 -2.88 -4.29
C ILE A 283 23.34 -2.06 -3.03
N LEU A 284 24.47 -2.33 -2.38
CA LEU A 284 24.93 -1.61 -1.20
C LEU A 284 26.24 -0.90 -1.52
N LYS A 285 26.29 0.41 -1.27
CA LYS A 285 27.54 1.18 -1.29
C LYS A 285 28.30 0.90 0.02
N LEU A 286 29.52 0.42 -0.09
CA LEU A 286 30.44 0.20 1.02
C LEU A 286 31.29 1.46 1.19
N ASP A 287 30.78 2.39 1.99
CA ASP A 287 31.45 3.64 2.30
C ASP A 287 32.50 3.41 3.40
N LEU A 288 33.64 2.84 3.01
CA LEU A 288 34.74 2.52 3.92
C LEU A 288 35.49 3.75 4.46
N GLU A 289 35.27 4.92 3.86
CA GLU A 289 36.02 6.17 4.14
C GLU A 289 35.13 7.35 4.53
N GLU A 290 33.80 7.18 4.60
CA GLU A 290 32.89 8.26 4.92
C GLU A 290 32.89 8.52 6.44
N GLU A 291 33.26 9.73 6.85
CA GLU A 291 33.19 10.13 8.25
C GLU A 291 31.74 10.17 8.72
N PRO A 292 31.44 9.66 9.93
CA PRO A 292 30.10 9.71 10.47
C PRO A 292 29.68 11.16 10.75
N GLU A 293 28.51 11.54 10.24
CA GLU A 293 27.94 12.85 10.53
C GLU A 293 27.70 13.02 12.04
N LEU A 294 27.89 14.24 12.53
CA LEU A 294 27.75 14.51 13.96
C LEU A 294 26.32 14.24 14.44
N GLU A 295 25.31 14.53 13.62
CA GLU A 295 23.90 14.30 13.96
C GLU A 295 23.61 12.80 14.15
N ASP A 296 24.09 11.95 13.24
CA ASP A 296 23.96 10.49 13.34
C ASP A 296 24.62 9.93 14.61
N VAL A 297 25.82 10.42 14.95
CA VAL A 297 26.52 10.00 16.17
C VAL A 297 25.77 10.46 17.42
N MET A 298 25.26 11.69 17.43
CA MET A 298 24.48 12.20 18.54
C MET A 298 23.17 11.43 18.72
N ALA A 299 22.48 11.09 17.63
CA ALA A 299 21.27 10.28 17.65
C ALA A 299 21.54 8.86 18.17
N PHE A 300 22.61 8.21 17.70
CA PHE A 300 23.08 6.93 18.23
C PHE A 300 23.37 7.01 19.73
N CYS A 301 24.09 8.05 20.17
CA CYS A 301 24.46 8.26 21.56
C CYS A 301 23.27 8.59 22.47
N GLY A 302 22.20 9.19 21.94
CA GLY A 302 21.00 9.55 22.69
C GLY A 302 20.30 8.36 23.34
N GLY A 303 20.41 7.16 22.76
CA GLY A 303 19.85 5.92 23.33
C GLY A 303 20.61 5.35 24.54
N TYR A 304 21.76 5.94 24.92
CA TYR A 304 22.67 5.42 25.95
C TYR A 304 23.00 6.44 27.05
N ASP A 305 22.24 7.53 27.17
CA ASP A 305 22.50 8.62 28.13
C ASP A 305 23.93 9.18 28.06
N ILE A 306 24.47 9.22 26.84
CA ILE A 306 25.81 9.74 26.56
C ILE A 306 25.73 11.27 26.45
N SER A 307 26.60 11.95 27.19
CA SER A 307 26.70 13.41 27.13
C SER A 307 27.28 13.90 25.80
N SER A 308 27.01 15.15 25.43
CA SER A 308 27.60 15.74 24.20
C SER A 308 29.12 15.63 24.16
N ALA A 309 29.80 15.83 25.30
CA ALA A 309 31.26 15.69 25.37
C ALA A 309 31.73 14.25 25.07
N GLU A 310 31.03 13.25 25.62
CA GLU A 310 31.33 11.84 25.36
C GLU A 310 31.01 11.44 23.90
N ALA A 311 29.90 11.92 23.33
CA ALA A 311 29.51 11.68 21.94
C ALA A 311 30.56 12.22 20.95
N MET A 312 31.19 13.35 21.27
CA MET A 312 32.29 13.89 20.46
C MET A 312 33.52 12.99 20.45
N VAL A 313 33.82 12.32 21.58
CA VAL A 313 34.91 11.32 21.63
C VAL A 313 34.52 10.07 20.85
N VAL A 314 33.25 9.65 20.91
CA VAL A 314 32.72 8.54 20.10
C VAL A 314 32.86 8.85 18.61
N ARG A 315 32.48 10.06 18.16
CA ARG A 315 32.68 10.51 16.77
C ARG A 315 34.15 10.43 16.35
N ALA A 316 35.08 10.92 17.19
CA ALA A 316 36.50 10.87 16.89
C ALA A 316 36.97 9.42 16.68
N VAL A 317 36.55 8.49 17.55
CA VAL A 317 36.85 7.06 17.42
C VAL A 317 36.25 6.45 16.15
N LEU A 318 34.99 6.78 15.83
CA LEU A 318 34.32 6.29 14.64
C LEU A 318 34.93 6.86 13.34
N SER A 319 35.48 8.06 13.40
CA SER A 319 36.20 8.72 12.30
C SER A 319 37.67 8.26 12.20
N SER A 320 38.07 7.24 12.96
CA SER A 320 39.46 6.76 13.07
C SER A 320 40.49 7.83 13.47
N GLN A 321 40.05 8.91 14.11
CA GLN A 321 40.93 9.98 14.60
C GLN A 321 41.71 9.52 15.85
N HIS A 322 42.99 9.90 15.93
CA HIS A 322 43.77 9.62 17.13
C HIS A 322 43.30 10.48 18.32
N LEU A 323 43.14 9.87 19.50
CA LEU A 323 42.64 10.56 20.70
C LEU A 323 43.52 11.75 21.15
N GLY A 324 44.82 11.70 20.86
CA GLY A 324 45.75 12.81 21.10
C GLY A 324 45.38 14.05 20.29
N GLU A 325 45.18 13.89 18.99
CA GLU A 325 44.79 14.97 18.08
C GLU A 325 43.40 15.51 18.41
N PHE A 326 42.47 14.62 18.79
CA PHE A 326 41.17 15.03 19.30
C PHE A 326 41.30 15.88 20.57
N ALA A 327 42.17 15.48 21.52
CA ALA A 327 42.37 16.22 22.76
C ALA A 327 42.97 17.61 22.51
N GLU A 328 43.96 17.71 21.62
CA GLU A 328 44.58 18.97 21.20
C GLU A 328 43.57 19.91 20.51
N SER A 329 42.82 19.41 19.52
CA SER A 329 41.81 20.20 18.80
C SER A 329 40.68 20.71 19.71
N ARG A 330 40.40 20.01 20.82
CA ARG A 330 39.40 20.41 21.82
C ARG A 330 39.97 21.20 23.00
N GLY A 331 41.29 21.39 23.08
CA GLY A 331 41.93 22.07 24.21
C GLY A 331 41.78 21.33 25.55
N ILE A 332 41.64 20.00 25.52
CA ILE A 332 41.51 19.16 26.72
C ILE A 332 42.75 18.28 26.93
N ARG A 333 42.93 17.78 28.15
CA ARG A 333 44.00 16.80 28.42
C ARG A 333 43.65 15.44 27.82
N LEU A 334 44.66 14.72 27.32
CA LEU A 334 44.51 13.36 26.80
C LEU A 334 43.85 12.40 27.82
N ASP A 335 44.18 12.53 29.12
CA ASP A 335 43.53 11.77 30.20
C ASP A 335 42.02 12.03 30.29
N THR A 336 41.57 13.26 30.04
CA THR A 336 40.14 13.61 30.00
C THR A 336 39.45 12.92 28.83
N ALA A 337 40.07 12.90 27.64
CA ALA A 337 39.53 12.19 26.47
C ALA A 337 39.43 10.68 26.73
N HIS A 338 40.45 10.06 27.34
CA HIS A 338 40.39 8.65 27.74
C HIS A 338 39.29 8.35 28.76
N LYS A 339 39.09 9.23 29.76
CA LYS A 339 38.01 9.09 30.75
C LYS A 339 36.63 9.18 30.09
N GLN A 340 36.43 10.13 29.18
CA GLN A 340 35.20 10.28 28.41
C GLN A 340 34.92 9.06 27.53
N LEU A 341 35.93 8.55 26.79
CA LEU A 341 35.77 7.33 26.01
C LEU A 341 35.42 6.11 26.88
N LYS A 342 36.11 5.93 28.01
CA LYS A 342 35.85 4.81 28.94
C LYS A 342 34.45 4.88 29.51
N SER A 343 33.98 6.08 29.85
CA SER A 343 32.60 6.31 30.29
C SER A 343 31.59 5.97 29.19
N ALA A 344 31.82 6.45 27.96
CA ALA A 344 30.97 6.16 26.80
C ALA A 344 30.90 4.65 26.50
N MET A 345 32.04 3.97 26.44
CA MET A 345 32.13 2.52 26.26
C MET A 345 31.34 1.75 27.30
N ARG A 346 31.43 2.16 28.58
CA ARG A 346 30.67 1.54 29.67
C ARG A 346 29.17 1.74 29.49
N LYS A 347 28.73 2.94 29.10
CA LYS A 347 27.30 3.25 28.85
C LYS A 347 26.74 2.47 27.66
N ILE A 348 27.53 2.31 26.60
CA ILE A 348 27.16 1.50 25.41
C ILE A 348 27.22 -0.01 25.70
N GLY A 349 27.94 -0.44 26.75
CA GLY A 349 28.25 -1.86 26.99
C GLY A 349 29.31 -2.41 26.03
N ALA A 350 30.12 -1.54 25.43
CA ALA A 350 31.18 -1.93 24.49
C ALA A 350 32.49 -2.24 25.22
N SER A 351 33.05 -3.43 24.99
CA SER A 351 34.34 -3.84 25.56
C SER A 351 35.56 -3.31 24.79
N SER A 352 35.37 -2.72 23.61
CA SER A 352 36.42 -2.16 22.76
C SER A 352 35.88 -1.05 21.85
N GLN A 353 36.78 -0.19 21.34
CA GLN A 353 36.45 0.77 20.28
C GLN A 353 35.87 0.07 19.04
N LYS A 354 36.41 -1.11 18.67
CA LYS A 354 35.88 -1.95 17.58
C LYS A 354 34.41 -2.34 17.80
N LYS A 355 33.99 -2.57 19.05
CA LYS A 355 32.59 -2.87 19.38
C LYS A 355 31.69 -1.64 19.23
N ILE A 356 32.19 -0.44 19.50
CA ILE A 356 31.48 0.81 19.19
C ILE A 356 31.27 0.91 17.69
N PHE A 357 32.32 0.71 16.88
CA PHE A 357 32.22 0.73 15.42
C PHE A 357 31.17 -0.27 14.91
N GLN A 358 31.22 -1.53 15.39
CA GLN A 358 30.23 -2.55 15.03
C GLN A 358 28.80 -2.18 15.42
N ALA A 359 28.60 -1.58 16.60
CA ALA A 359 27.29 -1.17 17.07
C ALA A 359 26.74 0.00 16.25
N PHE A 360 27.59 0.98 15.97
CA PHE A 360 27.24 2.16 15.17
C PHE A 360 26.92 1.80 13.72
N GLU A 361 27.71 0.94 13.08
CA GLU A 361 27.42 0.47 11.71
C GLU A 361 26.09 -0.29 11.63
N ARG A 362 25.77 -1.11 12.64
CA ARG A 362 24.44 -1.75 12.73
C ARG A 362 23.31 -0.75 12.94
N TYR A 363 23.56 0.30 13.72
CA TYR A 363 22.59 1.39 13.91
C TYR A 363 22.35 2.15 12.60
N ARG A 364 23.40 2.45 11.82
CA ARG A 364 23.30 3.14 10.51
C ARG A 364 22.47 2.36 9.50
N LEU A 365 22.54 1.03 9.50
CA LEU A 365 21.73 0.18 8.61
C LEU A 365 20.21 0.38 8.80
N ILE A 366 19.77 0.79 10.00
CA ILE A 366 18.36 1.00 10.34
C ILE A 366 18.00 2.49 10.32
N SER A 367 18.94 3.37 10.66
CA SER A 367 18.63 4.75 11.08
C SER A 367 18.92 5.83 10.05
N ARG A 368 19.60 5.51 8.93
CA ARG A 368 19.82 6.51 7.87
C ARG A 368 18.46 6.86 7.26
N ARG A 369 17.87 7.96 7.74
CA ARG A 369 16.66 8.56 7.18
C ARG A 369 16.92 8.85 5.70
N ALA A 370 15.93 8.57 4.86
CA ALA A 370 15.87 9.16 3.54
C ALA A 370 15.79 10.69 3.73
N GLY A 371 16.94 11.36 3.63
CA GLY A 371 17.01 12.78 3.29
C GLY A 371 16.60 12.98 1.85
#